data_AF-A0A1V3RBN8-F1
#
_entry.id   AF-A0A1V3RBN8-F1
#
_cell.length_a   1.000
_cell.length_b   1.000
_cell.length_c   1.000
_cell.angle_alpha   90.00
_cell.angle_beta   90.00
_cell.angle_gamma   90.00
#
_symmetry.space_group_name_H-M   'P 1'
#
loop_
_entity.id
_entity.type
_entity.pdbx_description
1 polymer ?
#
loop_
_entity_poly.entity_id
_entity_poly.type
_entity_poly.pdbx_seq_one_letter_code
_entity_poly.pdbx_strand_id
1 'polypeptide(L)'
;MKNLLILLTFLGLISSCEQKPEVPDTIPVKVAKAYGFENFDKVNSISYTWNVQRDSVNVLSRDWKWNIKDSTVHYSGPDTTFTYSLTADSLPKQDGGFINDKYWAMMPFQLAWDSGYTFETVENVPSPIKGANSTKLTILYQSGEPKSPGMGYTPGDAYDLYLDENLMITEWVFRRGNGAEGRPVTWETVETHGPLKFVTEHFNAEGKRTLWISNIKVE
;
A
#
# COMPACT_ATOMS: atom_id res chain seq x y z
N MET A 1 6.36 -7.65 76.44
CA MET A 1 7.36 -7.51 75.35
C MET A 1 7.26 -8.78 74.51
N LYS A 2 6.88 -8.84 73.22
CA LYS A 2 6.71 -7.88 72.13
C LYS A 2 5.47 -8.33 71.32
N ASN A 3 4.64 -7.37 70.91
CA ASN A 3 3.67 -7.57 69.83
C ASN A 3 4.42 -7.68 68.50
N LEU A 4 4.09 -8.64 67.65
CA LEU A 4 4.47 -8.60 66.24
C LEU A 4 3.24 -8.90 65.38
N LEU A 5 2.64 -7.81 64.91
CA LEU A 5 1.55 -7.77 63.96
C LEU A 5 2.16 -8.03 62.57
N ILE A 6 1.89 -9.18 61.94
CA ILE A 6 2.28 -9.44 60.56
C ILE A 6 1.10 -9.06 59.68
N LEU A 7 1.23 -7.91 59.02
CA LEU A 7 0.31 -7.40 58.01
C LEU A 7 0.67 -8.06 56.67
N LEU A 8 -0.13 -9.02 56.19
CA LEU A 8 0.00 -9.54 54.83
C LEU A 8 -0.55 -8.50 53.84
N THR A 9 0.35 -7.80 53.16
CA THR A 9 0.04 -6.99 51.97
C THR A 9 -0.23 -7.92 50.78
N PHE A 10 -1.48 -7.98 50.36
CA PHE A 10 -1.90 -8.59 49.09
C PHE A 10 -1.39 -7.70 47.93
N LEU A 11 -0.35 -8.16 47.23
CA LEU A 11 0.10 -7.53 45.99
C LEU A 11 -0.84 -7.97 44.86
N GLY A 12 -1.75 -7.08 44.45
CA GLY A 12 -2.58 -7.27 43.27
C GLY A 12 -1.73 -7.24 42.01
N LEU A 13 -1.60 -8.38 41.33
CA LEU A 13 -1.08 -8.47 39.97
C LEU A 13 -2.11 -7.82 39.03
N ILE A 14 -1.90 -6.55 38.72
CA ILE A 14 -2.62 -5.87 37.64
C ILE A 14 -1.96 -6.35 36.34
N SER A 15 -2.49 -7.43 35.77
CA SER A 15 -2.19 -7.81 34.39
C SER A 15 -2.74 -6.71 33.47
N SER A 16 -1.87 -5.76 33.11
CA SER A 16 -2.14 -4.82 32.02
C SER A 16 -2.15 -5.62 30.71
N CYS A 17 -3.32 -6.13 30.36
CA CYS A 17 -3.57 -6.68 29.03
C CYS A 17 -3.49 -5.49 28.06
N GLU A 18 -2.41 -5.38 27.29
CA GLU A 18 -2.33 -4.42 26.19
C GLU A 18 -3.49 -4.73 25.24
N GLN A 19 -4.52 -3.87 25.23
CA GLN A 19 -5.57 -3.92 24.23
C GLN A 19 -4.91 -3.63 22.88
N LYS A 20 -4.74 -4.67 22.06
CA LYS A 20 -4.29 -4.52 20.67
C LYS A 20 -5.26 -3.54 20.00
N PRO A 21 -4.79 -2.47 19.34
CA PRO A 21 -5.66 -1.52 18.68
C PRO A 21 -6.64 -2.23 17.75
N GLU A 22 -7.93 -1.98 17.91
CA GLU A 22 -8.96 -2.56 17.05
C GLU A 22 -8.81 -1.94 15.67
N VAL A 23 -8.46 -2.75 14.67
CA VAL A 23 -8.30 -2.28 13.28
C VAL A 23 -9.69 -1.87 12.77
N PRO A 24 -9.89 -0.60 12.33
CA PRO A 24 -11.19 -0.12 11.90
C PRO A 24 -11.83 -1.01 10.82
N ASP A 25 -13.12 -1.33 10.97
CA ASP A 25 -13.85 -2.15 9.99
C ASP A 25 -14.35 -1.31 8.78
N THR A 26 -13.42 -0.65 8.09
CA THR A 26 -13.72 0.18 6.92
C THR A 26 -13.51 -0.58 5.60
N ILE A 27 -14.17 -0.14 4.52
CA ILE A 27 -13.99 -0.74 3.19
C ILE A 27 -12.50 -0.73 2.74
N PRO A 28 -11.72 0.37 2.90
CA PRO A 28 -10.27 0.34 2.65
C PRO A 28 -9.52 -0.79 3.36
N VAL A 29 -9.81 -1.02 4.64
CA VAL A 29 -9.20 -2.11 5.42
C VAL A 29 -9.67 -3.48 4.93
N LYS A 30 -10.95 -3.63 4.54
CA LYS A 30 -11.47 -4.88 3.98
C LYS A 30 -10.80 -5.23 2.65
N VAL A 31 -10.57 -4.23 1.79
CA VAL A 31 -9.76 -4.40 0.57
C VAL A 31 -8.36 -4.87 0.93
N ALA A 32 -7.66 -4.20 1.85
CA ALA A 32 -6.32 -4.63 2.30
C ALA A 32 -6.32 -6.11 2.78
N LYS A 33 -7.31 -6.49 3.59
CA LYS A 33 -7.48 -7.87 4.07
C LYS A 33 -7.69 -8.89 2.94
N ALA A 34 -8.42 -8.55 1.88
CA ALA A 34 -8.59 -9.43 0.71
C ALA A 34 -7.25 -9.80 0.03
N TYR A 35 -6.23 -8.94 0.18
CA TYR A 35 -4.87 -9.14 -0.29
C TYR A 35 -3.91 -9.75 0.74
N GLY A 36 -4.40 -10.15 1.92
CA GLY A 36 -3.62 -10.84 2.94
C GLY A 36 -2.97 -9.93 4.00
N PHE A 37 -3.42 -8.67 4.12
CA PHE A 37 -2.87 -7.69 5.06
C PHE A 37 -2.82 -8.18 6.53
N GLU A 38 -3.71 -9.07 6.95
CA GLU A 38 -3.70 -9.65 8.29
C GLU A 38 -2.42 -10.42 8.64
N ASN A 39 -1.66 -10.85 7.62
CA ASN A 39 -0.39 -11.53 7.79
C ASN A 39 0.82 -10.60 7.64
N PHE A 40 0.61 -9.29 7.42
CA PHE A 40 1.69 -8.37 7.11
C PHE A 40 2.72 -8.23 8.24
N ASP A 41 2.29 -8.36 9.51
CA ASP A 41 3.19 -8.38 10.68
C ASP A 41 4.26 -9.50 10.63
N LYS A 42 4.02 -10.55 9.83
CA LYS A 42 4.94 -11.68 9.66
C LYS A 42 5.97 -11.43 8.54
N VAL A 43 5.78 -10.39 7.74
CA VAL A 43 6.62 -10.09 6.58
C VAL A 43 7.83 -9.28 7.03
N ASN A 44 9.01 -9.81 6.73
CA ASN A 44 10.30 -9.19 7.00
C ASN A 44 10.71 -8.26 5.86
N SER A 45 10.54 -8.72 4.61
CA SER A 45 10.88 -7.93 3.44
C SER A 45 10.03 -8.27 2.23
N ILE A 46 9.92 -7.28 1.33
CA ILE A 46 9.30 -7.46 0.03
C ILE A 46 10.25 -6.92 -1.03
N SER A 47 10.59 -7.74 -2.02
CA SER A 47 11.31 -7.29 -3.21
C SER A 47 10.48 -7.47 -4.46
N TYR A 48 10.68 -6.59 -5.44
CA TYR A 48 10.02 -6.64 -6.74
C TYR A 48 10.78 -5.80 -7.76
N THR A 49 10.60 -6.12 -9.03
CA THR A 49 10.98 -5.28 -10.16
C THR A 49 9.74 -4.55 -10.64
N TRP A 50 9.79 -3.23 -10.65
CA TRP A 50 8.80 -2.38 -11.32
C TRP A 50 9.23 -2.13 -12.75
N ASN A 51 8.32 -2.33 -13.70
CA ASN A 51 8.60 -2.15 -15.13
C ASN A 51 7.54 -1.28 -15.79
N VAL A 52 7.97 -0.41 -16.69
CA VAL A 52 7.07 0.42 -17.51
C VAL A 52 7.49 0.44 -18.96
N GLN A 53 6.51 0.31 -19.83
CA GLN A 53 6.68 0.48 -21.26
C GLN A 53 6.72 1.99 -21.58
N ARG A 54 7.86 2.50 -22.06
CA ARG A 54 8.00 3.92 -22.42
C ARG A 54 7.54 4.21 -23.84
N ASP A 55 7.83 3.31 -24.77
CA ASP A 55 7.42 3.40 -26.18
C ASP A 55 7.16 2.00 -26.76
N SER A 56 7.48 1.73 -28.03
CA SER A 56 7.30 0.39 -28.63
C SER A 56 8.45 -0.57 -28.35
N VAL A 57 9.63 -0.08 -27.96
CA VAL A 57 10.86 -0.90 -27.83
C VAL A 57 11.59 -0.71 -26.50
N ASN A 58 11.34 0.39 -25.79
CA ASN A 58 12.04 0.72 -24.55
C ASN A 58 11.20 0.40 -23.31
N VAL A 59 11.80 -0.37 -22.41
CA VAL A 59 11.30 -0.68 -21.07
C VAL A 59 12.25 -0.05 -20.05
N LEU A 60 11.69 0.65 -19.07
CA LEU A 60 12.43 1.09 -17.90
C LEU A 60 12.08 0.21 -16.72
N SER A 61 13.10 -0.37 -16.09
CA SER A 61 12.95 -1.23 -14.92
C SER A 61 13.68 -0.64 -13.70
N ARG A 62 13.11 -0.84 -12.52
CA ARG A 62 13.72 -0.53 -11.21
C ARG A 62 13.46 -1.68 -10.27
N ASP A 63 14.50 -2.15 -9.61
CA ASP A 63 14.41 -3.16 -8.57
C ASP A 63 14.38 -2.50 -7.20
N TRP A 64 13.46 -2.99 -6.37
CA TRP A 64 13.29 -2.56 -5.00
C TRP A 64 13.36 -3.78 -4.08
N LYS A 65 14.02 -3.64 -2.93
CA LYS A 65 13.79 -4.50 -1.75
C LYS A 65 13.52 -3.62 -0.55
N TRP A 66 12.30 -3.65 -0.05
CA TRP A 66 11.91 -3.00 1.20
C TRP A 66 12.09 -3.97 2.36
N ASN A 67 13.06 -3.68 3.23
CA ASN A 67 13.25 -4.40 4.49
C ASN A 67 12.43 -3.67 5.56
N ILE A 68 11.26 -4.21 5.86
CA ILE A 68 10.25 -3.56 6.70
C ILE A 68 10.78 -3.41 8.13
N LYS A 69 11.33 -4.49 8.70
CA LYS A 69 11.83 -4.50 10.08
C LYS A 69 13.05 -3.61 10.28
N ASP A 70 13.94 -3.61 9.30
CA ASP A 70 15.17 -2.81 9.35
C ASP A 70 14.93 -1.35 8.92
N SER A 71 13.72 -1.01 8.46
CA SER A 71 13.39 0.30 7.91
C SER A 71 14.36 0.76 6.82
N THR A 72 14.78 -0.15 5.94
CA THR A 72 15.68 0.16 4.81
C THR A 72 15.07 -0.19 3.47
N VAL A 73 15.52 0.50 2.43
CA VAL A 73 15.17 0.22 1.05
C VAL A 73 16.45 0.04 0.25
N HIS A 74 16.56 -1.09 -0.42
CA HIS A 74 17.53 -1.34 -1.47
C HIS A 74 16.93 -0.90 -2.81
N TYR A 75 17.71 -0.15 -3.57
CA TYR A 75 17.41 0.28 -4.92
C TYR A 75 18.47 -0.25 -5.87
N SER A 76 18.04 -0.79 -7.01
CA SER A 76 18.90 -1.02 -8.17
C SER A 76 18.18 -0.54 -9.43
N GLY A 77 18.83 0.33 -10.19
CA GLY A 77 18.33 0.82 -11.47
C GLY A 77 19.46 0.94 -12.50
N PRO A 78 19.20 1.59 -13.66
CA PRO A 78 20.14 1.57 -14.79
C PRO A 78 21.54 2.09 -14.47
N ASP A 79 21.63 3.13 -13.63
CA ASP A 79 22.88 3.87 -13.42
C ASP A 79 23.49 3.67 -12.02
N THR A 80 22.75 3.13 -11.07
CA THR A 80 23.20 3.06 -9.67
C THR A 80 22.44 2.02 -8.86
N THR A 81 23.12 1.52 -7.82
CA THR A 81 22.61 0.57 -6.85
C THR A 81 23.08 1.00 -5.47
N PHE A 82 22.17 1.10 -4.51
CA PHE A 82 22.49 1.45 -3.13
C PHE A 82 21.36 1.04 -2.19
N THR A 83 21.63 1.07 -0.89
CA THR A 83 20.64 0.88 0.18
C THR A 83 20.62 2.11 1.06
N TYR A 84 19.43 2.55 1.46
CA TYR A 84 19.26 3.70 2.36
C TYR A 84 18.28 3.38 3.50
N SER A 85 18.40 4.09 4.62
CA SER A 85 17.46 4.02 5.73
C SER A 85 16.31 5.00 5.52
N LEU A 86 15.08 4.55 5.77
CA LEU A 86 13.87 5.37 5.78
C LEU A 86 13.82 6.31 7.00
N THR A 87 14.69 6.11 7.99
CA THR A 87 14.79 6.93 9.20
C THR A 87 15.97 7.91 9.15
N ALA A 88 16.62 8.06 7.99
CA ALA A 88 17.72 9.02 7.83
C ALA A 88 17.19 10.46 7.78
N ASP A 89 18.01 11.43 8.20
CA ASP A 89 17.68 12.87 8.19
C ASP A 89 17.33 13.40 6.78
N SER A 90 17.88 12.77 5.75
CA SER A 90 17.58 13.08 4.35
C SER A 90 17.47 11.79 3.53
N LEU A 91 16.42 11.70 2.72
CA LEU A 91 16.20 10.58 1.81
C LEU A 91 16.81 10.88 0.42
N PRO A 92 17.30 9.85 -0.29
CA PRO A 92 17.80 10.00 -1.65
C PRO A 92 16.66 10.37 -2.61
N LYS A 93 16.98 11.02 -3.74
CA LYS A 93 15.99 11.41 -4.75
C LYS A 93 15.15 10.23 -5.29
N GLN A 94 15.70 9.01 -5.24
CA GLN A 94 15.03 7.78 -5.66
C GLN A 94 13.88 7.37 -4.75
N ASP A 95 13.81 7.89 -3.52
CA ASP A 95 12.72 7.57 -2.60
C ASP A 95 11.34 7.91 -3.19
N GLY A 96 11.23 9.03 -3.90
CA GLY A 96 9.99 9.35 -4.64
C GLY A 96 9.61 8.29 -5.68
N GLY A 97 10.61 7.64 -6.30
CA GLY A 97 10.41 6.51 -7.20
C GLY A 97 9.96 5.25 -6.46
N PHE A 98 10.59 4.93 -5.31
CA PHE A 98 10.19 3.81 -4.45
C PHE A 98 8.72 3.93 -4.06
N ILE A 99 8.34 5.11 -3.59
CA ILE A 99 6.97 5.43 -3.21
C ILE A 99 6.02 5.22 -4.38
N ASN A 100 6.24 5.88 -5.53
CA ASN A 100 5.38 5.71 -6.71
C ASN A 100 5.22 4.23 -7.07
N ASP A 101 6.34 3.49 -7.13
CA ASP A 101 6.35 2.10 -7.56
C ASP A 101 5.67 1.19 -6.54
N LYS A 102 5.77 1.53 -5.24
CA LYS A 102 5.05 0.87 -4.15
C LYS A 102 3.54 1.06 -4.27
N TYR A 103 3.04 2.23 -4.68
CA TYR A 103 1.60 2.39 -4.94
C TYR A 103 1.12 1.44 -6.04
N TRP A 104 1.88 1.28 -7.13
CA TRP A 104 1.54 0.33 -8.18
C TRP A 104 1.55 -1.13 -7.68
N ALA A 105 2.57 -1.52 -6.92
CA ALA A 105 2.69 -2.89 -6.44
C ALA A 105 1.76 -3.23 -5.26
N MET A 106 1.42 -2.24 -4.43
CA MET A 106 0.91 -2.45 -3.07
C MET A 106 -0.22 -1.51 -2.67
N MET A 107 -0.95 -0.91 -3.62
CA MET A 107 -2.11 -0.06 -3.31
C MET A 107 -3.08 -0.65 -2.28
N PRO A 108 -3.47 -1.95 -2.34
CA PRO A 108 -4.36 -2.51 -1.34
C PRO A 108 -3.84 -2.37 0.09
N PHE A 109 -2.52 -2.43 0.29
CA PHE A 109 -1.92 -2.30 1.60
C PHE A 109 -1.73 -0.83 2.01
N GLN A 110 -1.49 0.07 1.05
CA GLN A 110 -1.47 1.51 1.28
C GLN A 110 -2.79 2.00 1.89
N LEU A 111 -3.92 1.40 1.50
CA LEU A 111 -5.24 1.67 2.10
C LEU A 111 -5.27 1.45 3.63
N ALA A 112 -4.45 0.55 4.17
CA ALA A 112 -4.39 0.27 5.59
C ALA A 112 -3.20 0.93 6.30
N TRP A 113 -2.11 1.24 5.59
CA TRP A 113 -0.94 1.93 6.14
C TRP A 113 -1.07 3.44 6.16
N ASP A 114 -1.56 4.02 5.05
CA ASP A 114 -1.53 5.45 4.87
C ASP A 114 -2.56 6.12 5.77
N SER A 115 -2.18 7.28 6.28
CA SER A 115 -3.06 8.19 7.00
C SER A 115 -3.27 9.47 6.19
N GLY A 116 -4.21 10.32 6.61
CA GLY A 116 -4.39 11.61 5.95
C GLY A 116 -5.11 11.54 4.60
N TYR A 117 -5.94 10.52 4.39
CA TYR A 117 -6.91 10.47 3.30
C TYR A 117 -8.34 10.37 3.84
N THR A 118 -9.31 10.78 3.03
CA THR A 118 -10.74 10.45 3.21
C THR A 118 -11.17 9.46 2.15
N PHE A 119 -12.24 8.70 2.41
CA PHE A 119 -12.78 7.77 1.43
C PHE A 119 -14.29 7.85 1.30
N GLU A 120 -14.78 7.53 0.11
CA GLU A 120 -16.20 7.42 -0.22
C GLU A 120 -16.44 6.17 -1.08
N THR A 121 -17.64 5.59 -0.98
CA THR A 121 -18.01 4.41 -1.77
C THR A 121 -19.32 4.63 -2.51
N VAL A 122 -19.36 4.17 -3.77
CA VAL A 122 -20.58 4.14 -4.59
C VAL A 122 -20.72 2.75 -5.19
N GLU A 123 -21.81 2.07 -4.86
CA GLU A 123 -22.11 0.74 -5.39
C GLU A 123 -22.77 0.80 -6.76
N ASN A 124 -22.72 -0.32 -7.49
CA ASN A 124 -23.36 -0.52 -8.78
C ASN A 124 -22.94 0.50 -9.86
N VAL A 125 -21.65 0.80 -9.92
CA VAL A 125 -21.05 1.70 -10.90
C VAL A 125 -20.32 0.88 -11.97
N PRO A 126 -20.52 1.16 -13.28
CA PRO A 126 -19.72 0.52 -14.31
C PRO A 126 -18.25 0.97 -14.23
N SER A 127 -17.32 0.01 -14.33
CA SER A 127 -15.89 0.30 -14.39
C SER A 127 -15.53 1.05 -15.68
N PRO A 128 -14.53 1.95 -15.65
CA PRO A 128 -14.27 2.89 -16.75
C PRO A 128 -13.74 2.24 -18.04
N ILE A 129 -13.10 1.08 -17.96
CA ILE A 129 -12.56 0.35 -19.11
C ILE A 129 -13.48 -0.80 -19.50
N LYS A 130 -13.76 -1.74 -18.60
CA LYS A 130 -14.52 -2.96 -18.91
C LYS A 130 -16.03 -2.75 -18.86
N GLY A 131 -16.51 -1.67 -18.25
CA GLY A 131 -17.95 -1.42 -18.06
C GLY A 131 -18.61 -2.42 -17.09
N ALA A 132 -17.82 -3.17 -16.32
CA ALA A 132 -18.34 -4.18 -15.40
C ALA A 132 -18.96 -3.51 -14.17
N ASN A 133 -20.07 -4.05 -13.68
CA ASN A 133 -20.69 -3.54 -12.45
C ASN A 133 -19.74 -3.74 -11.26
N SER A 134 -19.51 -2.69 -10.47
CA SER A 134 -18.49 -2.68 -9.43
C SER A 134 -18.88 -1.77 -8.25
N THR A 135 -18.16 -1.91 -7.14
CA THR A 135 -18.14 -0.89 -6.09
C THR A 135 -16.98 0.05 -6.32
N LYS A 136 -17.26 1.33 -6.55
CA LYS A 136 -16.23 2.36 -6.66
C LYS A 136 -15.85 2.85 -5.25
N LEU A 137 -14.60 2.67 -4.87
CA LEU A 137 -13.97 3.21 -3.68
C LEU A 137 -13.08 4.39 -4.07
N THR A 138 -13.47 5.61 -3.73
CA THR A 138 -12.67 6.81 -3.94
C THR A 138 -11.81 7.07 -2.70
N ILE A 139 -10.50 7.23 -2.90
CA ILE A 139 -9.52 7.67 -1.91
C ILE A 139 -9.08 9.08 -2.28
N LEU A 140 -9.18 10.04 -1.35
CA LEU A 140 -8.74 11.42 -1.54
C LEU A 140 -7.71 11.77 -0.47
N TYR A 141 -6.46 11.95 -0.87
CA TYR A 141 -5.40 12.38 0.02
C TYR A 141 -5.55 13.88 0.34
N GLN A 142 -5.31 14.25 1.59
CA GLN A 142 -5.35 15.65 2.01
C GLN A 142 -4.30 16.48 1.24
N SER A 143 -4.69 17.68 0.81
CA SER A 143 -3.77 18.63 0.18
C SER A 143 -2.85 19.30 1.21
N GLY A 144 -1.63 19.65 0.80
CA GLY A 144 -0.64 20.36 1.62
C GLY A 144 0.63 19.53 1.86
N GLU A 145 1.60 20.09 2.58
CA GLU A 145 2.79 19.31 2.94
C GLU A 145 2.40 18.17 3.91
N PRO A 146 3.04 16.98 3.79
CA PRO A 146 2.91 15.91 4.77
C PRO A 146 3.25 16.45 6.17
N LYS A 147 2.23 16.66 7.01
CA LYS A 147 2.39 17.14 8.40
C LYS A 147 2.93 16.06 9.34
N SER A 148 2.92 14.80 8.90
CA SER A 148 3.36 13.63 9.67
C SER A 148 3.94 12.56 8.74
N PRO A 149 4.92 11.76 9.21
CA PRO A 149 5.30 10.52 8.55
C PRO A 149 4.08 9.62 8.33
N GLY A 150 3.92 9.04 7.14
CA GLY A 150 2.77 8.18 6.79
C GLY A 150 1.55 8.91 6.23
N MET A 151 1.59 10.24 6.05
CA MET A 151 0.71 10.91 5.10
C MET A 151 1.25 10.60 3.70
N GLY A 152 0.53 9.78 2.93
CA GLY A 152 0.94 9.34 1.60
C GLY A 152 1.54 10.46 0.75
N TYR A 153 2.50 10.13 -0.10
CA TYR A 153 3.34 11.08 -0.85
C TYR A 153 2.62 11.77 -2.03
N THR A 154 1.29 11.79 -2.03
CA THR A 154 0.49 12.32 -3.14
C THR A 154 -0.55 13.35 -2.66
N PRO A 155 -0.11 14.49 -2.09
CA PRO A 155 -1.03 15.45 -1.51
C PRO A 155 -2.05 15.98 -2.52
N GLY A 156 -3.32 15.87 -2.18
CA GLY A 156 -4.44 16.30 -3.03
C GLY A 156 -4.75 15.37 -4.20
N ASP A 157 -3.98 14.31 -4.44
CA ASP A 157 -4.32 13.32 -5.45
C ASP A 157 -5.47 12.43 -4.98
N ALA A 158 -6.22 11.91 -5.96
CA ALA A 158 -7.29 10.97 -5.71
C ALA A 158 -7.16 9.70 -6.56
N TYR A 159 -7.69 8.62 -6.01
CA TYR A 159 -7.69 7.30 -6.62
C TYR A 159 -9.10 6.74 -6.57
N ASP A 160 -9.70 6.44 -7.72
CA ASP A 160 -10.97 5.73 -7.78
C ASP A 160 -10.69 4.25 -8.08
N LEU A 161 -10.83 3.39 -7.08
CA LEU A 161 -10.62 1.95 -7.16
C LEU A 161 -11.95 1.26 -7.46
N TYR A 162 -11.99 0.39 -8.46
CA TYR A 162 -13.19 -0.34 -8.86
C TYR A 162 -13.08 -1.78 -8.41
N LEU A 163 -13.94 -2.16 -7.46
CA LEU A 163 -13.86 -3.41 -6.72
C LEU A 163 -14.88 -4.42 -7.23
N ASP A 164 -14.47 -5.68 -7.32
CA ASP A 164 -15.38 -6.81 -7.52
C ASP A 164 -16.07 -7.24 -6.21
N GLU A 165 -16.89 -8.28 -6.28
CA GLU A 165 -17.60 -8.86 -5.13
C GLU A 165 -16.68 -9.44 -4.05
N ASN A 166 -15.42 -9.73 -4.39
CA ASN A 166 -14.39 -10.23 -3.49
C ASN A 166 -13.50 -9.11 -2.94
N LEU A 167 -13.86 -7.84 -3.19
CA LEU A 167 -13.10 -6.65 -2.83
C LEU A 167 -11.71 -6.58 -3.47
N MET A 168 -11.52 -7.29 -4.59
CA MET A 168 -10.31 -7.19 -5.40
C MET A 168 -10.43 -5.99 -6.33
N ILE A 169 -9.34 -5.22 -6.46
CA ILE A 169 -9.26 -4.11 -7.40
C ILE A 169 -9.19 -4.69 -8.81
N THR A 170 -10.11 -4.27 -9.68
CA THR A 170 -10.19 -4.71 -11.08
C THR A 170 -9.71 -3.61 -12.03
N GLU A 171 -9.94 -2.36 -11.66
CA GLU A 171 -9.49 -1.17 -12.36
C GLU A 171 -9.22 -0.06 -11.35
N TRP A 172 -8.37 0.89 -11.69
CA TRP A 172 -8.29 2.15 -10.96
C TRP A 172 -8.27 3.33 -11.91
N VAL A 173 -8.66 4.50 -11.40
CA VAL A 173 -8.43 5.81 -12.02
C VAL A 173 -7.56 6.69 -11.13
N PHE A 174 -6.41 7.14 -11.64
CA PHE A 174 -5.57 8.16 -10.98
C PHE A 174 -6.05 9.55 -11.38
N ARG A 175 -6.36 10.40 -10.39
CA ARG A 175 -6.76 11.80 -10.58
C ARG A 175 -5.79 12.72 -9.86
N ARG A 176 -4.87 13.30 -10.63
CA ARG A 176 -3.86 14.24 -10.11
C ARG A 176 -4.53 15.49 -9.54
N GLY A 177 -4.20 15.88 -8.32
CA GLY A 177 -4.78 17.03 -7.62
C GLY A 177 -6.30 16.99 -7.53
N ASN A 178 -6.88 15.78 -7.49
CA ASN A 178 -8.33 15.55 -7.52
C ASN A 178 -9.00 16.18 -8.76
N GLY A 179 -8.26 16.30 -9.87
CA GLY A 179 -8.74 16.86 -11.12
C GLY A 179 -9.90 16.05 -11.74
N ALA A 180 -10.62 16.71 -12.65
CA ALA A 180 -11.75 16.09 -13.37
C ALA A 180 -11.29 15.00 -14.36
N GLU A 181 -10.09 15.16 -14.93
CA GLU A 181 -9.50 14.18 -15.82
C GLU A 181 -8.77 13.08 -15.03
N GLY A 182 -9.21 11.85 -15.21
CA GLY A 182 -8.61 10.66 -14.62
C GLY A 182 -7.92 9.78 -15.65
N ARG A 183 -6.92 9.03 -15.21
CA ARG A 183 -6.21 8.04 -16.04
C ARG A 183 -6.63 6.63 -15.63
N PRO A 184 -7.58 6.00 -16.34
CA PRO A 184 -8.00 4.65 -16.05
C PRO A 184 -6.93 3.65 -16.49
N VAL A 185 -6.72 2.63 -15.67
CA VAL A 185 -5.90 1.45 -15.99
C VAL A 185 -6.55 0.22 -15.37
N THR A 186 -6.35 -0.94 -15.98
CA THR A 186 -6.78 -2.21 -15.40
C THR A 186 -5.80 -2.67 -14.32
N TRP A 187 -6.30 -3.41 -13.34
CA TRP A 187 -5.53 -4.14 -12.33
C TRP A 187 -5.72 -5.64 -12.60
N GLU A 188 -4.75 -6.26 -13.28
CA GLU A 188 -4.88 -7.63 -13.79
C GLU A 188 -3.77 -8.56 -13.31
N THR A 189 -4.09 -9.86 -13.32
CA THR A 189 -3.19 -10.95 -12.94
C THR A 189 -2.83 -10.90 -11.45
N VAL A 190 -3.61 -11.62 -10.64
CA VAL A 190 -3.36 -11.75 -9.20
C VAL A 190 -2.41 -12.92 -8.95
N GLU A 191 -1.27 -12.65 -8.34
CA GLU A 191 -0.29 -13.64 -7.91
C GLU A 191 -0.21 -13.69 -6.39
N THR A 192 0.09 -14.86 -5.84
CA THR A 192 0.32 -15.04 -4.39
C THR A 192 1.80 -15.28 -4.12
N HIS A 193 2.38 -14.47 -3.25
CA HIS A 193 3.77 -14.54 -2.83
C HIS A 193 3.83 -14.55 -1.30
N GLY A 194 4.23 -15.67 -0.72
CA GLY A 194 4.08 -15.88 0.72
C GLY A 194 2.61 -15.77 1.15
N PRO A 195 2.27 -15.03 2.22
CA PRO A 195 0.89 -14.84 2.65
C PRO A 195 0.16 -13.68 1.95
N LEU A 196 0.80 -13.01 0.98
CA LEU A 196 0.28 -11.78 0.36
C LEU A 196 -0.11 -12.03 -1.11
N LYS A 197 -1.10 -11.28 -1.58
CA LYS A 197 -1.47 -11.21 -3.00
C LYS A 197 -0.98 -9.91 -3.62
N PHE A 198 -0.58 -9.97 -4.89
CA PHE A 198 -0.12 -8.84 -5.68
C PHE A 198 -0.82 -8.85 -7.03
N VAL A 199 -1.05 -7.67 -7.60
CA VAL A 199 -1.48 -7.53 -8.99
C VAL A 199 -0.27 -7.19 -9.83
N THR A 200 -0.03 -7.95 -10.89
CA THR A 200 1.24 -7.90 -11.62
C THR A 200 1.14 -7.22 -12.98
N GLU A 201 -0.04 -7.02 -13.56
CA GLU A 201 -0.19 -6.43 -14.89
C GLU A 201 -1.21 -5.30 -14.94
N HIS A 202 -0.87 -4.23 -15.68
CA HIS A 202 -1.70 -3.04 -15.77
C HIS A 202 -1.79 -2.57 -17.23
N PHE A 203 -3.01 -2.51 -17.74
CA PHE A 203 -3.30 -2.14 -19.14
C PHE A 203 -4.03 -0.80 -19.20
N ASN A 204 -3.76 -0.02 -20.25
CA ASN A 204 -4.54 1.19 -20.53
C ASN A 204 -5.89 0.82 -21.20
N ALA A 205 -6.71 1.84 -21.46
CA ALA A 205 -8.01 1.67 -22.12
C ALA A 205 -7.91 1.07 -23.53
N GLU A 206 -6.76 1.21 -24.21
CA GLU A 206 -6.48 0.60 -25.52
C GLU A 206 -6.02 -0.87 -25.42
N GLY A 207 -5.93 -1.45 -24.22
CA GLY A 207 -5.51 -2.84 -24.02
C GLY A 207 -4.00 -3.07 -24.15
N LYS A 208 -3.18 -2.02 -24.13
CA LYS A 208 -1.72 -2.12 -24.09
C LYS A 208 -1.24 -2.25 -22.66
N ARG A 209 -0.42 -3.27 -22.37
CA ARG A 209 0.27 -3.40 -21.08
C ARG A 209 1.26 -2.25 -20.94
N THR A 210 1.00 -1.34 -20.01
CA THR A 210 1.84 -0.16 -19.79
C THR A 210 2.79 -0.33 -18.62
N LEU A 211 2.42 -1.15 -17.64
CA LEU A 211 3.17 -1.36 -16.40
C LEU A 211 3.00 -2.79 -15.90
N TRP A 212 4.07 -3.38 -15.37
CA TRP A 212 4.00 -4.68 -14.71
C TRP A 212 5.01 -4.82 -13.59
N ILE A 213 4.66 -5.65 -12.61
CA ILE A 213 5.49 -5.99 -11.46
C ILE A 213 5.98 -7.41 -11.64
N SER A 214 7.28 -7.63 -11.54
CA SER A 214 7.90 -8.96 -11.68
C SER A 214 8.85 -9.25 -10.53
N ASN A 215 9.38 -10.48 -10.48
CA ASN A 215 10.38 -10.90 -9.48
C ASN A 215 9.95 -10.63 -8.03
N ILE A 216 8.65 -10.77 -7.75
CA ILE A 216 8.11 -10.54 -6.42
C ILE A 216 8.64 -11.63 -5.49
N LYS A 217 9.14 -11.22 -4.33
CA LYS A 217 9.52 -12.12 -3.25
C LYS A 217 9.07 -11.53 -1.92
N VAL A 218 8.45 -12.36 -1.11
CA VAL A 218 8.02 -12.04 0.26
C VAL A 218 8.75 -12.98 1.21
N GLU A 219 9.50 -12.40 2.15
CA GLU A 219 10.29 -13.11 3.17
C GLU A 219 9.83 -12.71 4.57
#